data_AF-A0A958C3K5-F1
#
_entry.id   AF-A0A958C3K5-F1
#
_cell.length_a   1.000
_cell.length_b   1.000
_cell.length_c   1.000
_cell.angle_alpha   90.00
_cell.angle_beta   90.00
_cell.angle_gamma   90.00
#
_symmetry.space_group_name_H-M   'P 1'
#
loop_
_entity.id
_entity.type
_entity.pdbx_description
1 polymer ?
#
loop_
_entity_poly.entity_id
_entity_poly.type
_entity_poly.pdbx_seq_one_letter_code
_entity_poly.pdbx_strand_id
1 'polypeptide(L)'
;DDDEYVFEGLRAGALGYLLKDVGMQELTDAIHTVMAGGVLIEPSVARKVVAEFARMTPQTPAVDSDLIDALSEREIEILKLLAEGMTNREIAGRLYLAEGTVKNYVTNILSKIGARDRTQAALRARELQLL
;
A
#
# COMPACT_ATOMS: atom_id res chain seq x y z
N ASP A 1 -11.07 -18.87 21.16
CA ASP A 1 -11.11 -17.70 20.27
C ASP A 1 -12.21 -17.87 19.25
N ASP A 2 -13.37 -17.27 19.50
CA ASP A 2 -14.51 -17.26 18.57
C ASP A 2 -14.24 -16.38 17.33
N ASP A 3 -13.15 -15.61 17.36
CA ASP A 3 -12.76 -14.65 16.32
C ASP A 3 -12.34 -15.32 15.01
N GLU A 4 -11.69 -16.49 15.08
CA GLU A 4 -11.28 -17.23 13.87
C GLU A 4 -12.50 -17.67 13.05
N TYR A 5 -13.57 -18.10 13.72
CA TYR A 5 -14.83 -18.51 13.08
C TYR A 5 -15.59 -17.35 12.42
N VAL A 6 -15.47 -16.14 12.97
CA VAL A 6 -16.02 -14.93 12.32
C VAL A 6 -15.41 -14.75 10.94
N PHE A 7 -14.07 -14.76 10.87
CA PHE A 7 -13.36 -14.47 9.64
C PHE A 7 -13.54 -15.59 8.61
N GLU A 8 -13.51 -16.85 9.04
CA GLU A 8 -13.82 -17.98 8.17
C GLU A 8 -15.24 -17.89 7.59
N GLY A 9 -16.23 -17.58 8.44
CA GLY A 9 -17.62 -17.41 8.01
C GLY A 9 -17.79 -16.30 6.98
N LEU A 10 -17.20 -15.13 7.23
CA LEU A 10 -17.26 -14.01 6.30
C LEU A 10 -16.54 -14.33 4.98
N ARG A 11 -15.39 -15.00 5.04
CA ARG A 11 -14.64 -15.42 3.84
C ARG A 11 -15.41 -16.45 3.00
N ALA A 12 -16.21 -17.29 3.65
CA ALA A 12 -17.11 -18.23 3.00
C ALA A 12 -18.39 -17.57 2.43
N GLY A 13 -18.59 -16.26 2.64
CA GLY A 13 -19.72 -15.50 2.11
C GLY A 13 -20.88 -15.33 3.10
N ALA A 14 -20.66 -15.48 4.40
CA ALA A 14 -21.69 -15.18 5.39
C ALA A 14 -22.13 -13.69 5.30
N LEU A 15 -23.45 -13.48 5.30
CA LEU A 15 -24.07 -12.15 5.25
C LEU A 15 -24.41 -11.61 6.65
N GLY A 16 -24.01 -12.32 7.70
CA GLY A 16 -24.16 -11.83 9.06
C GLY A 16 -23.50 -12.72 10.10
N TYR A 17 -23.31 -12.15 11.30
CA TYR A 17 -22.73 -12.84 12.45
C TYR A 17 -23.37 -12.34 13.74
N LEU A 18 -23.82 -13.27 14.57
CA LEU A 18 -24.44 -13.03 15.87
C LEU A 18 -23.68 -13.80 16.95
N LEU A 19 -23.61 -13.22 18.15
CA LEU A 19 -23.08 -13.89 19.33
C LEU A 19 -24.15 -14.80 19.96
N LYS A 20 -23.70 -15.72 20.83
CA LYS A 20 -24.55 -16.78 21.40
C LYS A 20 -25.55 -16.27 22.45
N ASP A 21 -25.39 -15.03 22.89
CA ASP A 21 -26.16 -14.35 23.94
C ASP A 21 -27.27 -13.44 23.39
N VAL A 22 -27.49 -13.43 22.07
CA VAL A 22 -28.57 -12.63 21.45
C VAL A 22 -29.95 -13.11 21.88
N GLY A 23 -30.87 -12.15 22.03
CA GLY A 23 -32.26 -12.44 22.33
C GLY A 23 -32.99 -13.11 21.16
N MET A 24 -34.07 -13.85 21.44
CA MET A 24 -34.88 -14.51 20.42
C MET A 24 -35.44 -13.53 19.37
N GLN A 25 -35.83 -12.33 19.82
CA GLN A 25 -36.35 -11.29 18.93
C GLN A 25 -35.26 -10.75 18.01
N GLU A 26 -34.07 -10.49 18.54
CA GLU A 26 -32.91 -10.01 17.79
C GLU A 26 -32.44 -11.03 16.74
N LEU A 27 -32.46 -12.33 17.08
CA LEU A 27 -32.20 -13.39 16.12
C LEU A 27 -33.23 -13.41 14.98
N THR A 28 -34.51 -13.20 15.30
CA THR A 28 -35.59 -13.17 14.30
C THR A 28 -35.44 -11.97 13.36
N ASP A 29 -35.15 -10.80 13.93
CA ASP A 29 -34.91 -9.56 13.17
C ASP A 29 -33.69 -9.70 12.25
N ALA A 30 -32.64 -10.40 12.70
CA ALA A 30 -31.46 -10.67 11.90
C ALA A 30 -31.76 -11.53 10.66
N ILE A 31 -32.57 -12.58 10.83
CA ILE A 31 -32.98 -13.45 9.71
C ILE A 31 -33.75 -12.63 8.68
N HIS A 32 -34.74 -11.84 9.11
CA HIS A 32 -35.52 -10.98 8.21
C HIS A 32 -34.66 -9.95 7.49
N THR A 33 -33.67 -9.37 8.18
CA THR A 33 -32.73 -8.41 7.60
C THR A 33 -31.93 -9.04 6.45
N VAL A 34 -31.37 -10.22 6.65
CA VAL A 34 -30.58 -10.91 5.61
C VAL A 34 -31.46 -11.34 4.44
N MET A 35 -32.69 -11.79 4.71
CA MET A 35 -33.65 -12.13 3.65
C MET A 35 -34.04 -10.93 2.79
N ALA A 36 -34.01 -9.71 3.34
CA ALA A 36 -34.25 -8.47 2.61
C ALA A 36 -33.02 -7.98 1.80
N GLY A 37 -31.93 -8.76 1.78
CA GLY A 37 -30.67 -8.38 1.14
C GLY A 37 -29.77 -7.48 1.99
N GLY A 38 -30.10 -7.31 3.27
CA GLY A 38 -29.27 -6.62 4.24
C GLY A 38 -28.13 -7.51 4.77
N VAL A 39 -27.23 -6.88 5.50
CA VAL A 39 -26.14 -7.55 6.23
C VAL A 39 -26.25 -7.14 7.69
N LEU A 40 -26.11 -8.10 8.60
CA LEU A 40 -26.14 -7.82 10.04
C LEU A 40 -24.91 -8.40 10.72
N ILE A 41 -24.05 -7.54 11.24
CA ILE A 41 -22.86 -7.91 11.99
C ILE A 41 -22.91 -7.18 13.32
N GLU A 42 -22.75 -7.92 14.42
CA GLU A 42 -22.69 -7.33 15.76
C GLU A 42 -21.53 -6.31 15.88
N PRO A 43 -21.70 -5.17 16.59
CA PRO A 43 -20.71 -4.09 16.62
C PRO A 43 -19.28 -4.48 17.07
N SER A 44 -19.12 -5.43 17.98
CA SER A 44 -17.80 -5.93 18.38
C SER A 44 -17.11 -6.70 17.25
N VAL A 45 -17.88 -7.47 16.49
CA VAL A 45 -17.41 -8.24 15.33
C VAL A 45 -17.10 -7.33 14.15
N ALA A 46 -17.98 -6.36 13.86
CA ALA A 46 -17.77 -5.38 12.80
C ALA A 46 -16.47 -4.58 12.98
N ARG A 47 -16.15 -4.19 14.22
CA ARG A 47 -14.87 -3.52 14.55
C ARG A 47 -13.65 -4.36 14.18
N LYS A 48 -13.70 -5.67 14.40
CA LYS A 48 -12.61 -6.59 14.07
C LYS A 48 -12.47 -6.75 12.55
N VAL A 49 -13.59 -6.88 11.83
CA VAL A 49 -13.61 -6.93 10.36
C VAL A 49 -12.99 -5.68 9.73
N VAL A 50 -13.39 -4.50 10.21
CA VAL A 50 -12.84 -3.22 9.74
C VAL A 50 -11.34 -3.12 10.04
N ALA A 51 -10.90 -3.53 11.23
CA ALA A 51 -9.48 -3.51 11.60
C ALA A 51 -8.64 -4.45 10.73
N GLU A 52 -9.11 -5.67 10.46
CA GLU A 52 -8.42 -6.61 9.57
C GLU A 52 -8.43 -6.13 8.11
N PHE A 53 -9.53 -5.54 7.62
CA PHE A 53 -9.56 -4.94 6.30
C PHE A 53 -8.55 -3.78 6.16
N ALA A 54 -8.44 -2.93 7.18
CA ALA A 54 -7.45 -1.87 7.23
C ALA A 54 -6.00 -2.40 7.24
N ARG A 55 -5.75 -3.58 7.82
CA ARG A 55 -4.43 -4.25 7.77
C ARG A 55 -4.13 -4.90 6.42
N MET A 56 -5.15 -5.45 5.76
CA MET A 56 -5.01 -6.09 4.45
C MET A 56 -4.88 -5.08 3.31
N THR A 57 -5.37 -3.85 3.52
CA THR A 57 -5.12 -2.76 2.58
C THR A 57 -3.62 -2.50 2.58
N PRO A 58 -2.90 -2.62 1.44
CA PRO A 58 -1.52 -2.19 1.38
C PRO A 58 -1.50 -0.75 1.87
N GLN A 59 -0.75 -0.47 2.94
CA GLN A 59 -0.41 0.91 3.23
C GLN A 59 0.38 1.38 2.02
N THR A 60 -0.27 2.07 1.09
CA THR A 60 0.41 2.99 0.21
C THR A 60 1.15 3.89 1.18
N PRO A 61 2.50 3.86 1.24
CA PRO A 61 3.21 4.86 2.00
C PRO A 61 2.64 6.18 1.52
N ALA A 62 2.22 7.05 2.44
CA ALA A 62 1.99 8.43 2.07
C ALA A 62 3.25 8.83 1.29
N VAL A 63 3.07 9.25 0.03
CA VAL A 63 4.18 9.73 -0.79
C VAL A 63 4.86 10.78 0.08
N ASP A 64 6.08 10.51 0.55
CA ASP A 64 6.85 11.46 1.35
C ASP A 64 7.12 12.65 0.42
N SER A 65 6.18 13.60 0.39
CA SER A 65 6.25 14.82 -0.41
C SER A 65 7.55 15.56 -0.11
N ASP A 66 7.98 15.51 1.15
CA ASP A 66 9.23 16.09 1.64
C ASP A 66 10.46 15.47 0.97
N LEU A 67 10.42 14.17 0.61
CA LEU A 67 11.51 13.52 -0.12
C LEU A 67 11.52 13.91 -1.61
N ILE A 68 10.36 14.12 -2.22
CA ILE A 68 10.26 14.61 -3.60
C ILE A 68 10.76 16.05 -3.66
N ASP A 69 10.36 16.91 -2.72
CA ASP A 69 10.79 18.31 -2.65
C ASP A 69 12.30 18.45 -2.38
N ALA A 70 12.94 17.46 -1.73
CA ALA A 70 14.38 17.43 -1.51
C ALA A 70 15.20 17.07 -2.78
N LEU A 71 14.57 16.45 -3.79
CA LEU A 71 15.18 16.14 -5.07
C LEU A 71 14.98 17.29 -6.06
N SER A 72 16.07 17.71 -6.70
CA SER A 72 15.97 18.63 -7.84
C SER A 72 15.30 17.95 -9.04
N GLU A 73 14.75 18.74 -9.96
CA GLU A 73 14.14 18.22 -11.20
C GLU A 73 15.09 17.29 -11.97
N ARG A 74 16.38 17.62 -12.00
CA ARG A 74 17.40 16.81 -12.67
C ARG A 74 17.66 15.49 -11.96
N GLU A 75 17.62 15.49 -10.63
CA GLU A 75 17.74 14.27 -9.83
C GLU A 75 16.52 13.36 -10.02
N ILE A 76 15.31 13.93 -10.10
CA ILE A 76 14.08 13.19 -10.40
C ILE A 76 14.17 12.53 -11.79
N GLU A 77 14.63 13.26 -12.80
CA GLU A 77 14.78 12.74 -14.16
C GLU A 77 15.78 11.56 -14.21
N ILE A 78 16.92 11.70 -13.53
CA ILE A 78 17.92 10.62 -13.43
C ILE A 78 17.35 9.41 -12.66
N LEU A 79 16.61 9.64 -11.57
CA LEU A 79 15.99 8.58 -10.77
C LEU A 79 14.97 7.77 -11.60
N LYS A 80 14.16 8.44 -12.43
CA LYS A 80 13.21 7.77 -13.35
C LYS A 80 13.92 6.82 -14.32
N LEU A 81 14.92 7.34 -15.04
CA LEU A 81 15.69 6.52 -16.00
C LEU A 81 16.45 5.38 -15.31
N LEU A 82 16.95 5.62 -14.08
CA LEU A 82 17.59 4.59 -13.28
C LEU A 82 16.60 3.49 -12.88
N ALA A 83 15.36 3.85 -12.54
CA ALA A 83 14.30 2.92 -12.16
C ALA A 83 13.73 2.15 -13.37
N GLU A 84 13.82 2.70 -14.58
CA GLU A 84 13.60 2.00 -15.86
C GLU A 84 14.71 0.97 -16.19
N GLY A 85 15.77 0.89 -15.36
CA GLY A 85 16.86 -0.07 -15.52
C GLY A 85 17.99 0.40 -16.45
N MET A 86 17.97 1.66 -16.91
CA MET A 86 19.05 2.19 -17.75
C MET A 86 20.35 2.28 -16.96
N THR A 87 21.48 2.00 -17.59
CA THR A 87 22.84 2.14 -17.04
C THR A 87 23.27 3.61 -16.98
N ASN A 88 24.28 3.95 -16.19
CA ASN A 88 24.77 5.33 -16.07
C ASN A 88 25.28 5.89 -17.41
N ARG A 89 25.81 5.02 -18.28
CA ARG A 89 26.24 5.38 -19.64
C ARG A 89 25.07 5.70 -20.55
N GLU A 90 23.98 4.94 -20.46
CA GLU A 90 22.76 5.20 -21.25
C GLU A 90 22.04 6.46 -20.77
N ILE A 91 21.96 6.66 -19.46
CA ILE A 91 21.44 7.90 -18.85
C ILE A 91 22.28 9.10 -19.31
N ALA A 92 23.61 8.99 -19.27
CA ALA A 92 24.52 10.02 -19.73
C ALA A 92 24.28 10.38 -21.21
N GLY A 93 24.11 9.37 -22.07
CA GLY A 93 23.77 9.58 -23.47
C GLY A 93 22.41 10.25 -23.68
N ARG A 94 21.38 9.84 -22.93
CA ARG A 94 20.02 10.39 -23.05
C ARG A 94 19.92 11.83 -22.55
N LEU A 95 20.69 12.16 -21.50
CA LEU A 95 20.66 13.44 -20.82
C LEU A 95 21.78 14.39 -21.27
N TYR A 96 22.61 13.99 -22.24
CA TYR A 96 23.78 14.74 -22.73
C TYR A 96 24.76 15.13 -21.61
N LEU A 97 25.01 14.20 -20.69
CA LEU A 97 25.94 14.37 -19.57
C LEU A 97 27.18 13.49 -19.73
N ALA A 98 28.23 13.80 -18.97
CA ALA A 98 29.33 12.85 -18.78
C ALA A 98 28.90 11.72 -17.83
N GLU A 99 29.38 10.49 -18.08
CA GLU A 99 29.06 9.33 -17.22
C GLU A 99 29.46 9.56 -15.76
N GLY A 100 30.59 10.23 -15.53
CA GLY A 100 31.05 10.59 -14.18
C GLY A 100 30.07 11.54 -13.46
N THR A 101 29.46 12.47 -14.19
CA THR A 101 28.43 13.37 -13.66
C THR A 101 27.19 12.59 -13.24
N VAL A 102 26.75 11.62 -14.06
CA VAL A 102 25.61 10.75 -13.70
C VAL A 102 25.94 9.91 -12.47
N LYS A 103 27.16 9.37 -12.35
CA LYS A 103 27.59 8.65 -11.12
C LYS A 103 27.45 9.52 -9.88
N ASN A 104 27.88 10.78 -9.96
CA ASN A 104 27.75 11.71 -8.84
C ASN A 104 26.28 11.99 -8.49
N TYR A 105 25.43 12.20 -9.48
CA TYR A 105 23.99 12.34 -9.26
C TYR A 105 23.39 11.10 -8.61
N VAL A 106 23.69 9.90 -9.11
CA VAL A 106 23.18 8.65 -8.53
C VAL A 106 23.59 8.51 -7.07
N THR A 107 24.85 8.78 -6.73
CA THR A 107 25.31 8.76 -5.32
C THR A 107 24.52 9.73 -4.44
N ASN A 108 24.30 10.97 -4.92
CA ASN A 108 23.54 11.97 -4.18
C ASN A 108 22.06 11.58 -4.02
N ILE A 109 21.44 11.07 -5.09
CA ILE A 109 20.05 10.60 -5.08
C ILE A 109 19.89 9.47 -4.07
N LEU A 110 20.75 8.44 -4.12
CA LEU A 110 20.75 7.32 -3.18
C LEU A 110 20.83 7.80 -1.73
N SER A 111 21.72 8.76 -1.44
CA SER A 111 21.85 9.35 -0.11
C SER A 111 20.59 10.11 0.31
N LYS A 112 19.97 10.88 -0.59
CA LYS A 112 18.77 11.67 -0.29
C LYS A 112 17.55 10.80 -0.03
N ILE A 113 17.36 9.74 -0.81
CA ILE A 113 16.21 8.84 -0.67
C ILE A 113 16.45 7.68 0.32
N GLY A 114 17.62 7.65 0.97
CA GLY A 114 18.00 6.59 1.91
C GLY A 114 18.13 5.21 1.27
N ALA A 115 18.42 5.13 -0.02
CA ALA A 115 18.62 3.87 -0.74
C ALA A 115 20.08 3.44 -0.72
N ARG A 116 20.32 2.14 -0.54
CA ARG A 116 21.69 1.56 -0.51
C ARG A 116 22.21 1.19 -1.88
N ASP A 117 21.31 0.87 -2.80
CA ASP A 117 21.64 0.38 -4.13
C ASP A 117 20.58 0.77 -5.17
N ARG A 118 20.88 0.46 -6.43
CA ARG A 118 20.03 0.76 -7.58
C ARG A 118 18.65 0.09 -7.47
N THR A 119 18.58 -1.11 -6.92
CA THR A 119 17.33 -1.87 -6.79
C THR A 119 16.42 -1.20 -5.77
N GLN A 120 16.96 -0.81 -4.62
CA GLN A 120 16.22 -0.02 -3.63
C GLN A 120 15.79 1.32 -4.18
N ALA A 121 16.62 1.99 -4.97
CA ALA A 121 16.24 3.25 -5.62
C ALA A 121 15.05 3.07 -6.60
N ALA A 122 15.03 1.99 -7.37
CA ALA A 122 13.92 1.69 -8.27
C ALA A 122 12.60 1.42 -7.52
N LEU A 123 12.67 0.70 -6.40
CA LEU A 123 11.51 0.48 -5.52
C LEU A 123 11.01 1.80 -4.94
N ARG A 124 11.92 2.65 -4.44
CA ARG A 124 11.59 3.98 -3.93
C ARG A 124 10.99 4.88 -5.01
N ALA A 125 11.48 4.85 -6.23
CA ALA A 125 10.90 5.62 -7.33
C ALA A 125 9.44 5.23 -7.60
N ARG A 126 9.10 3.94 -7.48
CA ARG A 126 7.72 3.44 -7.59
C ARG A 126 6.85 3.89 -6.42
N GLU A 127 7.36 3.83 -5.19
CA GLU A 127 6.66 4.34 -4.00
C GLU A 127 6.38 5.85 -4.10
N LEU A 128 7.32 6.60 -4.67
CA LEU A 128 7.19 8.04 -4.95
C LEU A 128 6.35 8.35 -6.20
N GLN A 129 5.74 7.35 -6.84
CA GLN A 129 4.90 7.51 -8.05
C GLN A 129 5.61 8.22 -9.22
N LEU A 130 6.92 7.99 -9.37
CA LEU A 130 7.71 8.54 -10.47
C LEU A 130 7.67 7.69 -11.74
N LEU A 131 7.06 6.50 -11.67
CA LEU A 131 6.90 5.50 -12.73
C LEU A 131 5.42 5.20 -13.02
#